data_AF-A0A353D2H4-F1
#
_entry.id   AF-A0A353D2H4-F1
#
_cell.length_a   1.000
_cell.length_b   1.000
_cell.length_c   1.000
_cell.angle_alpha   90.00
_cell.angle_beta   90.00
_cell.angle_gamma   90.00
#
_symmetry.space_group_name_H-M   'P 1'
#
loop_
_entity.id
_entity.type
_entity.pdbx_description
1 polymer ?
#
loop_
_entity_poly.entity_id
_entity_poly.type
_entity_poly.pdbx_seq_one_letter_code
_entity_poly.pdbx_strand_id
1 'polypeptide(L)' 'GGIFLLTGFLHHRVGSTDIISLGGAASSMPLLAALFFLFGLASMGVPGTSGFPAEFLLILSALDTHTGAGLAA' A
#
# COMPACT_ATOMS: atom_id res chain seq x y z
N GLY A 1 -9.31 -3.07 -0.27
CA GLY A 1 -9.94 -3.62 -1.49
C GLY A 1 -9.32 -3.15 -2.80
N GLY A 2 -9.02 -1.85 -2.94
CA GLY A 2 -8.52 -1.27 -4.21
C GLY A 2 -7.26 -1.95 -4.78
N ILE A 3 -6.27 -2.27 -3.94
CA ILE A 3 -5.07 -3.01 -4.38
C ILE A 3 -5.44 -4.37 -4.98
N PHE A 4 -6.34 -5.14 -4.35
CA PHE A 4 -6.74 -6.46 -4.86
C PHE A 4 -7.35 -6.39 -6.26
N LEU A 5 -8.16 -5.38 -6.53
CA LEU A 5 -8.73 -5.16 -7.87
C LEU A 5 -7.64 -4.79 -8.89
N LEU A 6 -6.70 -3.93 -8.52
CA LEU A 6 -5.60 -3.52 -9.39
C LEU A 6 -4.63 -4.67 -9.67
N THR A 7 -4.31 -5.48 -8.65
CA THR A 7 -3.50 -6.70 -8.81
C THR A 7 -4.19 -7.71 -9.72
N GLY A 8 -5.50 -7.92 -9.57
CA GLY A 8 -6.28 -8.78 -10.46
C GLY A 8 -6.27 -8.30 -11.91
N PHE A 9 -6.39 -6.99 -12.12
CA PHE A 9 -6.33 -6.40 -13.46
C PHE A 9 -4.92 -6.49 -14.07
N LEU A 10 -3.88 -6.29 -13.25
CA LEU A 10 -2.49 -6.44 -13.65
C LEU A 10 -2.19 -7.90 -14.04
N HIS A 11 -2.64 -8.86 -13.23
CA HIS A 11 -2.52 -10.28 -13.52
C HIS A 11 -3.25 -10.67 -14.82
N HIS A 12 -4.47 -10.15 -15.05
CA HIS A 12 -5.20 -10.40 -16.29
C HIS A 12 -4.47 -9.87 -17.54
N ARG A 13 -3.69 -8.78 -17.40
CA ARG A 13 -2.95 -8.15 -18.49
C ARG A 13 -1.59 -8.77 -18.76
N VAL A 14 -0.85 -9.13 -17.72
CA VAL A 14 0.49 -9.74 -17.82
C VAL A 14 0.39 -11.26 -18.01
N GLY A 15 -0.67 -11.88 -17.48
CA GLY A 15 -0.87 -13.34 -17.54
C GLY A 15 0.10 -14.14 -16.65
N SER A 16 0.88 -13.46 -15.82
CA SER A 16 1.87 -14.05 -14.90
C SER A 16 1.89 -13.27 -13.59
N THR A 17 2.18 -13.97 -12.51
CA THR A 17 2.41 -13.43 -11.17
C THR A 17 3.89 -13.21 -10.85
N ASP A 18 4.80 -13.53 -11.77
CA ASP A 18 6.23 -13.44 -11.53
C ASP A 18 6.69 -11.98 -11.49
N ILE A 19 7.50 -11.63 -10.49
CA ILE A 19 8.05 -10.27 -10.36
C ILE A 19 8.92 -9.91 -11.58
N ILE A 20 9.60 -10.89 -12.16
CA ILE A 20 10.45 -10.70 -13.35
C ILE A 20 9.60 -10.37 -14.58
N SER A 21 8.43 -11.00 -14.74
CA SER A 21 7.53 -10.76 -15.88
C SER A 21 6.75 -9.44 -15.75
N LEU A 22 6.61 -8.91 -14.52
CA LEU A 22 6.07 -7.57 -14.25
C LEU A 22 7.05 -6.44 -14.59
N GLY A 23 8.31 -6.76 -14.91
CA GLY A 23 9.31 -5.77 -15.32
C GLY A 23 8.85 -4.94 -16.54
N GLY A 24 8.89 -3.61 -16.43
CA GLY A 24 8.48 -2.71 -17.50
C GLY A 24 6.98 -2.39 -17.55
N ALA A 25 6.16 -2.94 -16.66
CA ALA A 25 4.72 -2.65 -16.57
C ALA A 25 4.42 -1.14 -16.37
N ALA A 26 5.31 -0.41 -15.70
CA ALA A 26 5.19 1.05 -15.54
C ALA A 26 5.28 1.83 -16.86
N SER A 27 6.03 1.30 -17.84
CA SER A 27 6.18 1.93 -19.16
C SER A 27 5.01 1.58 -20.08
N SER A 28 4.57 0.32 -20.06
CA SER A 28 3.46 -0.16 -20.89
C SER A 28 2.09 0.28 -20.35
N MET A 29 1.94 0.45 -19.03
CA MET A 29 0.67 0.73 -18.36
C MET A 29 0.82 1.79 -17.24
N PRO A 30 1.15 3.04 -17.59
CA PRO A 30 1.53 4.07 -16.61
C PRO A 30 0.40 4.42 -15.63
N LEU A 31 -0.86 4.47 -16.09
CA LEU A 31 -2.02 4.77 -15.22
C LEU A 31 -2.24 3.67 -14.18
N LEU A 32 -2.14 2.40 -14.60
CA LEU A 32 -2.33 1.24 -13.73
C LEU A 32 -1.20 1.17 -12.70
N ALA A 33 0.04 1.43 -13.12
CA ALA A 33 1.20 1.50 -12.23
C ALA A 33 1.08 2.65 -11.21
N ALA A 34 0.63 3.83 -11.64
CA ALA A 34 0.43 4.99 -10.75
C ALA A 34 -0.67 4.72 -9.70
N LEU A 35 -1.80 4.13 -10.10
CA LEU A 35 -2.85 3.73 -9.17
C LEU A 35 -2.37 2.63 -8.22
N PHE A 36 -1.70 1.60 -8.73
CA PHE A 36 -1.14 0.53 -7.90
C PHE A 36 -0.16 1.09 -6.85
N PHE A 37 0.70 2.01 -7.25
CA PHE A 37 1.61 2.71 -6.35
C PHE A 37 0.87 3.57 -5.32
N LEU A 38 -0.13 4.36 -5.73
CA LEU A 38 -0.92 5.21 -4.81
C LEU A 38 -1.67 4.38 -3.77
N PHE A 39 -2.33 3.30 -4.19
CA PHE A 39 -3.02 2.41 -3.25
C PHE A 39 -2.01 1.63 -2.39
N GLY A 40 -0.85 1.26 -2.92
CA GLY A 40 0.26 0.67 -2.17
C GLY A 40 0.75 1.59 -1.05
N LEU A 41 0.98 2.87 -1.36
CA LEU A 41 1.32 3.89 -0.36
C LEU A 41 0.20 4.06 0.69
N ALA A 42 -1.06 4.02 0.24
CA ALA A 42 -2.20 4.10 1.15
C ALA A 42 -2.32 2.91 2.10
N SER A 43 -1.83 1.74 1.69
CA SER A 43 -1.80 0.54 2.54
C SER A 43 -0.63 0.52 3.52
N MET A 44 0.43 1.30 3.30
CA MET A 44 1.54 1.47 4.24
C MET A 44 1.35 2.66 5.18
N GLY A 45 0.20 3.33 5.13
CA GLY A 45 -0.10 4.47 6.00
C GLY A 45 0.83 5.66 5.82
N VAL A 46 1.39 5.87 4.62
CA VAL A 46 2.27 7.01 4.34
C VAL A 46 1.51 8.33 4.55
N PRO A 47 2.13 9.38 5.15
CA PRO A 47 1.50 10.67 5.35
C PRO A 47 0.93 11.23 4.05
N GLY A 48 -0.34 11.65 4.09
CA GLY A 48 -1.10 12.10 2.91
C GLY A 48 -2.02 11.03 2.32
N THR A 49 -2.02 9.81 2.86
CA THR A 49 -2.95 8.74 2.46
C THR A 49 -4.01 8.48 3.53
N SER A 50 -5.09 7.77 3.16
CA SER A 50 -6.20 7.47 4.08
C SER A 50 -5.83 6.57 5.25
N GLY A 51 -4.74 5.80 5.16
CA GLY A 51 -4.29 4.90 6.21
C GLY A 51 -3.55 5.61 7.35
N PHE A 52 -2.92 6.76 7.06
CA PHE A 52 -2.07 7.48 8.02
C PHE A 52 -2.80 7.92 9.31
N PRO A 53 -4.00 8.55 9.26
CA PRO A 53 -4.67 8.98 10.49
C PRO A 53 -5.02 7.81 11.42
N ALA A 54 -5.32 6.63 10.86
CA ALA A 54 -5.65 5.45 11.64
C ALA A 54 -4.42 4.90 12.38
N GLU A 55 -3.29 4.74 11.68
CA GLU A 55 -2.03 4.29 12.31
C GLU A 55 -1.50 5.30 13.32
N PHE A 56 -1.60 6.60 13.02
CA PHE A 56 -1.16 7.64 13.95
C PHE A 56 -1.98 7.65 15.25
N LEU A 57 -3.30 7.53 15.16
CA LEU A 57 -4.16 7.43 16.34
C LEU A 57 -3.91 6.13 17.12
N LEU A 58 -3.61 5.02 16.42
CA LEU A 58 -3.22 3.77 17.08
C LEU A 58 -1.93 3.93 17.89
N ILE A 59 -0.91 4.58 17.34
CA ILE A 59 0.35 4.84 18.05
C ILE A 59 0.10 5.74 19.27
N LEU A 60 -0.66 6.84 19.10
CA LEU A 60 -1.02 7.72 20.22
C LEU A 60 -1.77 6.97 21.32
N SER A 61 -2.76 6.16 20.95
CA SER A 61 -3.54 5.38 21.93
C SER A 61 -2.69 4.31 22.62
N ALA A 62 -1.73 3.70 21.92
CA ALA A 62 -0.78 2.76 22.50
C ALA A 62 0.16 3.46 23.49
N LEU A 63 0.60 4.68 23.19
CA LEU A 63 1.45 5.49 24.05
C LEU A 63 0.75 5.91 25.34
N ASP A 64 -0.54 6.27 25.26
CA ASP A 64 -1.39 6.62 26.41
C ASP A 64 -1.70 5.41 27.30
N THR A 65 -1.92 4.23 26.72
CA THR A 65 -2.35 3.05 27.48
C THR A 65 -1.17 2.25 28.05
N HIS A 66 -0.09 2.09 27.29
CA HIS A 66 1.10 1.33 27.67
C HIS A 66 2.35 2.00 27.09
N THR A 67 2.91 2.96 27.84
CA THR A 67 4.04 3.80 27.39
C THR A 67 5.25 3.01 26.91
N GLY A 68 5.53 1.83 27.50
CA GLY A 68 6.63 0.95 27.07
C GLY A 68 6.42 0.23 25.72
N ALA A 69 5.17 -0.08 25.37
CA ALA A 69 4.83 -0.68 24.07
C ALA A 69 4.66 0.39 22.99
N GLY A 70 4.13 1.57 23.35
CA GLY A 70 4.01 2.71 22.44
C GLY A 70 5.36 3.34 22.05
N LEU A 71 6.41 3.22 22.88
CA LEU A 71 7.78 3.65 22.54
C LEU A 71 8.53 2.68 21.62
N ALA A 72 8.08 1.42 21.52
CA ALA A 72 8.70 0.37 20.71
C ALA A 72 8.01 0.18 19.34
N ALA A 73 6.79 0.72 19.19
CA ALA A 73 6.04 0.82 17.94
C ALA A 73 6.54 2.00 17.10
#